data_AF-A0A9E2QI38-F1
#
_entry.id   AF-A0A9E2QI38-F1
#
_cell.length_a   1.000
_cell.length_b   1.000
_cell.length_c   1.000
_cell.angle_alpha   90.00
_cell.angle_beta   90.00
_cell.angle_gamma   90.00
#
_symmetry.space_group_name_H-M   'P 1'
#
loop_
_entity.id
_entity.type
_entity.pdbx_description
1 polymer ?
#
loop_
_entity_poly.entity_id
_entity_poly.type
_entity_poly.pdbx_seq_one_letter_code
_entity_poly.pdbx_strand_id
1 'polypeptide(L)'
;MRYYVLTTTKFADQCLKFQTYGSTNSNWLSNIELGDIVFISQFNYKSQDIYGPFKVFESLFYDKKIIYPEQKYYYRIKIKPINLKSIEETDLYLQGIKNKNINFAFQLINLIQQNKHLHSISLTEEEGKFLLKTIDNYGKNIKDKKYDKNYTRNNGGSIKVDLKFLKDKNRLFKKSSFSSESDLESYIMLSLKNKNNKLFKDFSEILNSYPKNNLPASTVYNQFIFGNAYPSDIVIINDKNTNIFELKKDHLSSLMLEMIKREFKKYCYYSLYSRRLAIQEKLEIKRRTNFFLVVLKQEDQKFHKTISNEFKNITKPINNLRENNFNILEYYIANNELTLATAIKDIKNYP
;
A
#
# COMPACT_ATOMS: atom_id res chain seq x y z
N MET A 1 -3.99 3.71 -13.96
CA MET A 1 -2.87 4.62 -13.64
C MET A 1 -3.06 5.11 -12.22
N ARG A 2 -2.06 4.91 -11.37
CA ARG A 2 -2.02 5.31 -9.96
C ARG A 2 -0.89 6.31 -9.71
N TYR A 3 -0.90 6.90 -8.53
CA TYR A 3 0.06 7.91 -8.08
C TYR A 3 0.74 7.47 -6.79
N TYR A 4 2.04 7.74 -6.66
CA TYR A 4 2.81 7.41 -5.46
C TYR A 4 3.82 8.50 -5.10
N VAL A 5 4.06 8.69 -3.80
CA VAL A 5 5.28 9.35 -3.31
C VAL A 5 6.25 8.28 -2.83
N LEU A 6 7.45 8.26 -3.40
CA LEU A 6 8.54 7.38 -3.04
C LEU A 6 9.53 8.17 -2.19
N THR A 7 9.71 7.79 -0.93
CA THR A 7 10.53 8.60 -0.01
C THR A 7 11.98 8.16 -0.02
N THR A 8 12.88 9.08 0.30
CA THR A 8 14.29 8.79 0.54
C THR A 8 14.90 9.83 1.46
N THR A 9 15.91 9.47 2.24
CA THR A 9 16.61 10.42 3.11
C THR A 9 17.86 11.03 2.47
N LYS A 10 18.45 10.34 1.48
CA LYS A 10 19.73 10.78 0.89
C LYS A 10 20.02 10.30 -0.54
N PHE A 11 19.06 9.63 -1.19
CA PHE A 11 19.31 8.95 -2.47
C PHE A 11 18.52 9.48 -3.66
N ALA A 12 17.96 10.69 -3.60
CA ALA A 12 17.27 11.24 -4.77
C ALA A 12 18.22 11.35 -5.97
N ASP A 13 19.47 11.74 -5.73
CA ASP A 13 20.50 11.86 -6.77
C ASP A 13 20.76 10.54 -7.51
N GLN A 14 20.88 9.44 -6.79
CA GLN A 14 21.01 8.10 -7.37
C GLN A 14 19.75 7.73 -8.14
N CYS A 15 18.56 8.03 -7.58
CA CYS A 15 17.31 7.74 -8.28
C CYS A 15 17.18 8.52 -9.61
N LEU A 16 17.56 9.80 -9.63
CA LEU A 16 17.57 10.65 -10.81
C LEU A 16 18.61 10.17 -11.84
N LYS A 17 19.84 9.90 -11.39
CA LYS A 17 20.96 9.46 -12.25
C LYS A 17 20.67 8.12 -12.94
N PHE A 18 20.16 7.15 -12.18
CA PHE A 18 19.92 5.79 -12.65
C PHE A 18 18.49 5.54 -13.12
N GLN A 19 17.61 6.55 -13.04
CA GLN A 19 16.20 6.44 -13.44
C GLN A 19 15.52 5.21 -12.79
N THR A 20 15.85 4.98 -11.52
CA THR A 20 15.51 3.77 -10.78
C THR A 20 15.22 4.15 -9.34
N TYR A 21 14.14 3.62 -8.77
CA TYR A 21 13.88 3.69 -7.33
C TYR A 21 13.99 2.30 -6.72
N GLY A 22 14.56 2.19 -5.52
CA GLY A 22 14.78 0.93 -4.84
C GLY A 22 14.27 0.92 -3.40
N SER A 23 13.85 -0.27 -2.93
CA SER A 23 13.42 -0.54 -1.56
C SER A 23 14.11 -1.76 -0.97
N THR A 24 14.10 -1.86 0.36
CA THR A 24 14.58 -3.03 1.12
C THR A 24 13.70 -4.25 0.95
N ASN A 25 12.39 -4.02 0.87
CA ASN A 25 11.36 -5.04 0.81
C ASN A 25 10.49 -4.88 -0.44
N SER A 26 10.01 -5.99 -0.98
CA SER A 26 9.21 -6.01 -2.22
C SER A 26 7.84 -5.37 -2.07
N ASN A 27 7.22 -5.47 -0.88
CA ASN A 27 5.84 -5.01 -0.67
C ASN A 27 5.69 -3.52 -0.99
N TRP A 28 6.65 -2.68 -0.59
CA TRP A 28 6.68 -1.24 -0.87
C TRP A 28 6.44 -0.86 -2.34
N LEU A 29 6.85 -1.72 -3.27
CA LEU A 29 6.79 -1.46 -4.71
C LEU A 29 5.87 -2.44 -5.45
N SER A 30 5.27 -3.42 -4.76
CA SER A 30 4.54 -4.54 -5.35
C SER A 30 3.29 -4.13 -6.13
N ASN A 31 2.63 -3.03 -5.72
CA ASN A 31 1.42 -2.53 -6.38
C ASN A 31 1.69 -1.55 -7.53
N ILE A 32 2.94 -1.08 -7.69
CA ILE A 32 3.31 -0.12 -8.73
C ILE A 32 3.41 -0.84 -10.08
N GLU A 33 2.76 -0.29 -11.10
CA GLU A 33 2.65 -0.88 -12.44
C GLU A 33 3.24 0.02 -13.52
N LEU A 34 3.45 -0.58 -14.70
CA LEU A 34 3.87 0.15 -15.88
C LEU A 34 2.85 1.25 -16.20
N GLY A 35 3.34 2.48 -16.37
CA GLY A 35 2.53 3.65 -16.68
C GLY A 35 2.01 4.42 -15.46
N ASP A 36 2.17 3.91 -14.23
CA ASP A 36 1.89 4.69 -13.03
C ASP A 36 2.81 5.92 -12.92
N ILE A 37 2.38 6.92 -12.16
CA ILE A 37 3.12 8.15 -11.92
C ILE A 37 3.69 8.13 -10.51
N VAL A 38 4.97 8.46 -10.38
CA VAL A 38 5.65 8.54 -9.10
C VAL A 38 6.37 9.86 -8.93
N PHE A 39 6.47 10.30 -7.68
CA PHE A 39 7.25 11.44 -7.23
C PHE A 39 8.29 10.94 -6.23
N ILE A 40 9.50 11.49 -6.26
CA ILE A 40 10.52 11.17 -5.25
C ILE A 40 10.53 12.28 -4.22
N SER A 41 10.26 11.98 -2.96
CA SER A 41 10.36 12.95 -1.86
C SER A 41 11.66 12.70 -1.10
N GLN A 42 12.58 13.66 -1.14
CA GLN A 42 13.80 13.60 -0.34
C GLN A 42 13.64 14.41 0.95
N PHE A 43 13.82 13.74 2.07
CA PHE A 43 13.86 14.37 3.39
C PHE A 43 15.31 14.56 3.81
N ASN A 44 15.76 15.80 3.92
CA ASN A 44 16.98 16.12 4.64
C ASN A 44 16.61 16.93 5.90
N TYR A 45 17.54 17.07 6.85
CA TYR A 45 17.26 17.77 8.12
C TYR A 45 16.90 19.26 7.95
N LYS A 46 17.05 19.84 6.75
CA LYS A 46 16.85 21.26 6.45
C LYS A 46 15.69 21.54 5.49
N SER A 47 15.39 20.63 4.57
CA SER A 47 14.36 20.78 3.55
C SER A 47 13.73 19.45 3.16
N GLN A 48 12.55 19.55 2.56
CA GLN A 48 11.90 18.47 1.87
C GLN A 48 11.63 18.89 0.44
N ASP A 49 12.31 18.23 -0.49
CA ASP A 49 12.13 18.47 -1.92
C ASP A 49 11.38 17.29 -2.53
N ILE A 50 10.42 17.59 -3.41
CA ILE A 50 9.68 16.59 -4.19
C ILE A 50 10.06 16.74 -5.65
N TYR A 51 10.63 15.67 -6.19
CA TYR A 51 11.13 15.56 -7.56
C TYR A 51 10.12 14.80 -8.42
N GLY A 52 9.90 15.26 -9.65
CA GLY A 52 9.08 14.55 -10.63
C GLY A 52 8.35 15.48 -11.60
N PRO A 53 7.25 15.02 -12.23
CA PRO A 53 6.74 13.64 -12.20
C PRO A 53 7.59 12.66 -13.01
N PHE A 54 7.61 11.40 -12.58
CA PHE A 54 8.16 10.28 -13.35
C PHE A 54 7.06 9.28 -13.74
N LYS A 55 7.16 8.73 -14.95
CA LYS A 55 6.35 7.58 -15.39
C LYS A 55 7.10 6.29 -15.13
N VAL A 56 6.44 5.30 -14.55
CA VAL A 56 7.00 3.96 -14.38
C VAL A 56 7.12 3.28 -15.73
N PHE A 57 8.33 2.87 -16.09
CA PHE A 57 8.64 2.19 -17.35
C PHE A 57 8.88 0.69 -17.15
N GLU A 58 9.24 0.28 -15.93
CA GLU A 58 9.41 -1.11 -15.57
C GLU A 58 8.92 -1.34 -14.14
N SER A 59 8.01 -2.30 -13.98
CA SER A 59 7.49 -2.73 -12.68
C SER A 59 8.53 -3.50 -11.88
N LEU A 60 8.18 -3.89 -10.66
CA LEU A 60 9.07 -4.51 -9.69
C LEU A 60 10.00 -5.61 -10.25
N PHE A 61 11.31 -5.41 -10.07
CA PHE A 61 12.36 -6.36 -10.36
C PHE A 61 13.38 -6.41 -9.22
N TYR A 62 14.22 -7.45 -9.21
CA TYR A 62 15.27 -7.67 -8.23
C TYR A 62 16.63 -7.57 -8.93
N ASP A 63 17.50 -6.69 -8.47
CA ASP A 63 18.85 -6.48 -9.02
C ASP A 63 19.86 -6.20 -7.90
N LYS A 64 20.93 -7.03 -7.86
CA LYS A 64 21.99 -6.94 -6.86
C LYS A 64 23.07 -5.89 -7.18
N LYS A 65 23.07 -5.30 -8.38
CA LYS A 65 24.04 -4.25 -8.78
C LYS A 65 23.95 -3.08 -7.81
N ILE A 66 25.06 -2.67 -7.20
CA ILE A 66 25.08 -1.58 -6.22
C ILE A 66 24.97 -0.25 -6.96
N ILE A 67 23.85 0.47 -6.76
CA ILE A 67 23.64 1.84 -7.24
C ILE A 67 23.36 2.83 -6.11
N TYR A 68 23.03 2.31 -4.92
CA TYR A 68 22.87 3.06 -3.68
C TYR A 68 24.04 2.71 -2.77
N PRO A 69 24.92 3.67 -2.43
CA PRO A 69 26.03 3.42 -1.51
C PRO A 69 25.53 2.79 -0.20
N GLU A 70 26.16 1.69 0.21
CA GLU A 70 25.95 1.02 1.51
C GLU A 70 24.52 0.47 1.75
N GLN A 71 23.61 0.54 0.76
CA GLN A 71 22.22 0.13 0.93
C GLN A 71 21.83 -0.99 -0.03
N LYS A 72 21.22 -2.05 0.52
CA LYS A 72 20.77 -3.24 -0.20
C LYS A 72 19.35 -3.07 -0.75
N TYR A 73 19.12 -1.98 -1.49
CA TYR A 73 17.84 -1.73 -2.15
C TYR A 73 17.77 -2.49 -3.48
N TYR A 74 17.61 -3.81 -3.37
CA TYR A 74 17.63 -4.71 -4.52
C TYR A 74 16.28 -4.83 -5.21
N TYR A 75 15.17 -4.58 -4.51
CA TYR A 75 13.85 -4.47 -5.13
C TYR A 75 13.70 -3.10 -5.76
N ARG A 76 13.42 -3.04 -7.05
CA ARG A 76 13.50 -1.81 -7.84
C ARG A 76 12.37 -1.68 -8.83
N ILE A 77 12.11 -0.44 -9.23
CA ILE A 77 11.31 -0.06 -10.40
C ILE A 77 12.13 0.88 -11.28
N LYS A 78 11.85 0.91 -12.59
CA LYS A 78 12.41 1.94 -13.48
C LYS A 78 11.41 3.05 -13.72
N ILE A 79 11.92 4.27 -13.71
CA ILE A 79 11.13 5.49 -13.80
C ILE A 79 11.73 6.39 -14.86
N LYS A 80 10.91 7.02 -15.68
CA LYS A 80 11.35 7.96 -16.71
C LYS A 80 10.76 9.33 -16.43
N PRO A 81 11.56 10.42 -16.41
CA PRO A 81 11.03 11.75 -16.21
C PRO A 81 10.07 12.12 -17.34
N ILE A 82 8.96 12.80 -17.00
CA ILE A 82 8.04 13.38 -17.98
C ILE A 82 8.41 14.85 -18.22
N ASN A 83 8.49 15.62 -17.13
CA ASN A 83 8.93 17.00 -17.11
C ASN A 83 9.63 17.23 -15.77
N LEU A 84 10.94 16.94 -15.71
CA LEU A 84 11.65 16.85 -14.45
C LEU A 84 11.77 18.22 -13.77
N LYS A 85 11.01 18.39 -12.70
CA LYS A 85 11.03 19.58 -11.85
C LYS A 85 11.14 19.19 -10.39
N SER A 86 11.48 20.16 -9.55
CA SER A 86 11.39 20.06 -8.10
C SER A 86 10.41 21.11 -7.57
N ILE A 87 9.64 20.71 -6.58
CA ILE A 87 8.87 21.60 -5.71
C ILE A 87 9.28 21.39 -4.27
N GLU A 88 9.05 22.40 -3.44
CA GLU A 88 9.18 22.33 -1.99
C GLU A 88 7.79 22.21 -1.36
N GLU A 89 7.74 21.89 -0.07
CA GLU A 89 6.50 21.86 0.70
C GLU A 89 5.71 23.18 0.63
N THR A 90 6.41 24.31 0.67
CA THR A 90 5.79 25.64 0.58
C THR A 90 5.01 25.80 -0.72
N ASP A 91 5.45 25.18 -1.83
CA ASP A 91 4.74 25.24 -3.10
C ASP A 91 3.40 24.49 -3.04
N LEU A 92 3.33 23.37 -2.30
CA LEU A 92 2.07 22.66 -2.05
C LEU A 92 1.09 23.55 -1.27
N TYR A 93 1.60 24.27 -0.28
CA TYR A 93 0.81 25.19 0.51
C TYR A 93 0.28 26.36 -0.35
N LEU A 94 1.13 26.96 -1.18
CA LEU A 94 0.75 28.01 -2.14
C LEU A 94 -0.30 27.53 -3.14
N GLN A 95 -0.17 26.30 -3.65
CA GLN A 95 -1.18 25.68 -4.52
C GLN A 95 -2.52 25.51 -3.79
N GLY A 96 -2.49 25.19 -2.50
CA GLY A 96 -3.68 25.14 -1.63
C GLY A 96 -4.39 26.48 -1.53
N ILE A 97 -3.63 27.56 -1.30
CA ILE A 97 -4.15 28.94 -1.30
C ILE A 97 -4.77 29.29 -2.65
N LYS A 98 -4.04 29.04 -3.76
CA LYS A 98 -4.51 29.33 -5.12
C LYS A 98 -5.82 28.60 -5.45
N ASN A 99 -5.98 27.37 -4.98
CA ASN A 99 -7.20 26.58 -5.18
C ASN A 99 -8.31 26.87 -4.14
N LYS A 100 -8.09 27.77 -3.17
CA LYS A 100 -8.98 27.98 -2.01
C LYS A 100 -9.29 26.69 -1.23
N ASN A 101 -8.34 25.75 -1.20
CA ASN A 101 -8.46 24.47 -0.49
C ASN A 101 -7.19 24.19 0.33
N ILE A 102 -6.89 25.11 1.23
CA ILE A 102 -5.70 25.05 2.10
C ILE A 102 -5.71 23.80 2.98
N ASN A 103 -6.89 23.38 3.47
CA ASN A 103 -7.03 22.18 4.29
C ASN A 103 -6.58 20.91 3.57
N PHE A 104 -6.85 20.79 2.26
CA PHE A 104 -6.36 19.67 1.47
C PHE A 104 -4.83 19.68 1.34
N ALA A 105 -4.25 20.85 1.06
CA ALA A 105 -2.79 21.00 0.99
C ALA A 105 -2.12 20.60 2.31
N PHE A 106 -2.64 21.09 3.45
CA PHE A 106 -2.14 20.69 4.77
C PHE A 106 -2.23 19.18 5.02
N GLN A 107 -3.32 18.54 4.59
CA GLN A 107 -3.49 17.09 4.75
C GLN A 107 -2.47 16.31 3.93
N LEU A 108 -2.23 16.72 2.68
CA LEU A 108 -1.22 16.09 1.82
C LEU A 108 0.20 16.32 2.35
N ILE A 109 0.52 17.53 2.82
CA ILE A 109 1.82 17.84 3.43
C ILE A 109 2.04 16.95 4.66
N ASN A 110 1.08 16.89 5.57
CA ASN A 110 1.16 16.04 6.77
C ASN A 110 1.29 14.56 6.42
N LEU A 111 0.53 14.08 5.43
CA LEU A 111 0.63 12.71 4.95
C LEU A 111 2.06 12.37 4.53
N ILE A 112 2.71 13.26 3.79
CA ILE A 112 4.08 13.00 3.30
C ILE A 112 5.09 13.13 4.46
N GLN A 113 5.02 14.21 5.27
CA GLN A 113 5.98 14.47 6.35
C GLN A 113 5.99 13.41 7.44
N GLN A 114 4.82 13.02 7.94
CA GLN A 114 4.72 12.08 9.06
C GLN A 114 5.13 10.67 8.66
N ASN A 115 5.12 10.38 7.37
CA ASN A 115 5.40 9.07 6.80
C ASN A 115 6.73 9.00 6.06
N LYS A 116 7.67 9.90 6.36
CA LYS A 116 9.03 9.93 5.80
C LYS A 116 9.87 8.67 6.00
N HIS A 117 9.44 7.79 6.91
CA HIS A 117 10.10 6.51 7.20
C HIS A 117 9.63 5.38 6.26
N LEU A 118 8.56 5.58 5.48
CA LEU A 118 8.01 4.60 4.55
C LEU A 118 8.64 4.77 3.17
N HIS A 119 9.03 3.69 2.50
CA HIS A 119 9.59 3.79 1.14
C HIS A 119 8.57 4.24 0.09
N SER A 120 7.29 3.96 0.30
CA SER A 120 6.24 4.21 -0.68
C SER A 120 4.94 4.58 0.01
N ILE A 121 4.33 5.67 -0.44
CA ILE A 121 3.03 6.15 -0.02
C ILE A 121 2.14 6.14 -1.26
N SER A 122 1.12 5.28 -1.26
CA SER A 122 0.09 5.32 -2.31
C SER A 122 -0.73 6.59 -2.16
N LEU A 123 -1.06 7.23 -3.28
CA LEU A 123 -1.88 8.43 -3.34
C LEU A 123 -3.24 8.13 -3.96
N THR A 124 -4.26 8.89 -3.55
CA THR A 124 -5.52 8.95 -4.29
C THR A 124 -5.31 9.70 -5.62
N GLU A 125 -6.26 9.58 -6.53
CA GLU A 125 -6.22 10.31 -7.79
C GLU A 125 -6.21 11.84 -7.58
N GLU A 126 -6.97 12.33 -6.59
CA GLU A 126 -7.01 13.75 -6.23
C GLU A 126 -5.66 14.25 -5.72
N GLU A 127 -5.02 13.50 -4.80
CA GLU A 127 -3.69 13.80 -4.26
C GLU A 127 -2.63 13.82 -5.37
N GLY A 128 -2.66 12.83 -6.26
CA GLY A 128 -1.76 12.75 -7.39
C GLY A 128 -1.91 13.92 -8.37
N LYS A 129 -3.16 14.27 -8.72
CA LYS A 129 -3.47 15.42 -9.59
C LYS A 129 -3.07 16.74 -8.94
N PHE A 130 -3.23 16.88 -7.63
CA PHE A 130 -2.80 18.07 -6.90
C PHE A 130 -1.28 18.24 -6.98
N LEU A 131 -0.49 17.17 -6.77
CA LEU A 131 0.97 17.22 -6.93
C LEU A 131 1.39 17.62 -8.35
N LEU A 132 0.78 17.01 -9.37
CA LEU A 132 1.04 17.37 -10.77
C LEU A 132 0.81 18.86 -11.02
N LYS A 133 -0.35 19.38 -10.60
CA LYS A 133 -0.71 20.79 -10.78
C LYS A 133 0.24 21.73 -10.04
N THR A 134 0.71 21.35 -8.85
CA THR A 134 1.73 22.12 -8.12
C THR A 134 3.03 22.18 -8.89
N ILE A 135 3.51 21.05 -9.41
CA ILE A 135 4.75 20.97 -10.21
C ILE A 135 4.63 21.82 -11.49
N ASP A 136 3.49 21.79 -12.16
CA ASP A 136 3.30 22.59 -13.37
C ASP A 136 3.35 24.10 -13.07
N ASN A 137 2.73 24.53 -11.97
CA ASN A 137 2.60 25.95 -11.61
C ASN A 137 3.83 26.55 -10.94
N TYR A 138 4.51 25.78 -10.07
CA TYR A 138 5.57 26.28 -9.19
C TYR A 138 6.91 25.55 -9.36
N GLY A 139 6.93 24.43 -10.09
CA GLY A 139 8.10 23.57 -10.18
C GLY A 139 9.29 24.26 -10.84
N LYS A 140 10.43 24.19 -10.15
CA LYS A 140 11.73 24.70 -10.60
C LYS A 140 12.38 23.64 -11.49
N ASN A 141 12.94 24.06 -12.63
CA ASN A 141 13.68 23.15 -13.50
C ASN A 141 14.93 22.64 -12.77
N ILE A 142 15.17 21.34 -12.86
CA ILE A 142 16.38 20.72 -12.33
C ILE A 142 17.41 20.69 -13.44
N LYS A 143 18.63 21.20 -13.16
CA LYS A 143 19.74 21.10 -14.13
C LYS A 143 19.94 19.63 -14.50
N ASP A 144 20.01 19.34 -15.80
CA ASP A 144 20.19 17.99 -16.33
C ASP A 144 21.39 17.31 -15.66
N LYS A 145 21.10 16.39 -14.72
CA LYS A 145 22.12 15.47 -14.24
C LYS A 145 22.42 14.53 -15.40
N LYS A 146 23.71 14.36 -15.73
CA LYS A 146 24.12 13.39 -16.76
C LYS A 146 23.53 12.02 -16.41
N TYR A 147 22.52 11.60 -17.17
CA TYR A 147 21.89 10.30 -17.01
C TYR A 147 22.91 9.22 -17.30
N ASP A 148 22.98 8.22 -16.42
CA ASP A 148 23.88 7.09 -16.64
C ASP A 148 23.24 6.12 -17.63
N LYS A 149 23.52 6.34 -18.93
CA LYS A 149 23.06 5.45 -20.01
C LYS A 149 23.62 4.02 -19.86
N ASN A 150 24.65 3.79 -19.04
CA ASN A 150 25.28 2.48 -18.85
C ASN A 150 24.58 1.62 -17.78
N TYR A 151 23.56 2.15 -17.08
CA TYR A 151 22.65 1.32 -16.29
C TYR A 151 21.60 0.66 -17.18
N THR A 152 22.06 -0.20 -18.09
CA THR A 152 21.21 -1.06 -18.92
C THR A 152 21.01 -2.42 -18.24
N ARG A 153 19.77 -2.89 -18.23
CA ARG A 153 19.33 -4.17 -17.65
C ARG A 153 20.02 -5.39 -18.27
N ASN A 154 20.55 -5.21 -19.49
CA ASN A 154 20.83 -6.29 -20.42
C ASN A 154 22.04 -7.18 -20.09
N ASN A 155 22.77 -6.92 -19.00
CA ASN A 155 23.86 -7.81 -18.57
C ASN A 155 23.40 -8.85 -17.52
N GLY A 156 22.25 -9.51 -17.78
CA GLY A 156 21.89 -10.81 -17.17
C GLY A 156 21.57 -10.89 -15.67
N GLY A 157 21.71 -9.82 -14.88
CA GLY A 157 21.60 -9.88 -13.42
C GLY A 157 20.23 -9.59 -12.80
N SER A 158 19.32 -8.93 -13.52
CA SER A 158 18.03 -8.52 -12.98
C SER A 158 16.94 -9.59 -13.18
N ILE A 159 16.17 -9.90 -12.14
CA ILE A 159 15.12 -10.92 -12.19
C ILE A 159 13.77 -10.24 -11.96
N LYS A 160 12.76 -10.57 -12.77
CA LYS A 160 11.39 -10.07 -12.53
C LYS A 160 10.88 -10.62 -11.20
N VAL A 161 10.27 -9.76 -10.39
CA VAL A 161 9.62 -10.20 -9.15
C VAL A 161 8.16 -10.49 -9.46
N ASP A 162 7.88 -11.75 -9.75
CA ASP A 162 6.54 -12.29 -9.98
C ASP A 162 6.18 -13.35 -8.93
N LEU A 163 5.02 -13.99 -9.09
CA LEU A 163 4.57 -15.06 -8.18
C LEU A 163 5.55 -16.24 -8.14
N LYS A 164 6.23 -16.56 -9.25
CA LYS A 164 7.23 -17.64 -9.29
C LYS A 164 8.45 -17.25 -8.47
N PHE A 165 8.97 -16.05 -8.67
CA PHE A 165 10.08 -15.53 -7.85
C PHE A 165 9.77 -15.60 -6.35
N LEU A 166 8.57 -15.18 -5.93
CA LEU A 166 8.18 -15.21 -4.52
C LEU A 166 7.98 -16.63 -3.98
N LYS A 167 7.42 -17.56 -4.78
CA LYS A 167 7.31 -18.98 -4.44
C LYS A 167 8.69 -19.59 -4.18
N ASP A 168 9.63 -19.33 -5.09
CA ASP A 168 11.00 -19.88 -5.03
C ASP A 168 11.78 -19.29 -3.85
N LYS A 169 11.73 -17.96 -3.67
CA LYS A 169 12.36 -17.26 -2.55
C LYS A 169 11.88 -17.81 -1.20
N ASN A 170 10.57 -18.06 -1.07
CA ASN A 170 9.99 -18.56 0.18
C ASN A 170 10.02 -20.08 0.31
N ARG A 171 10.48 -20.80 -0.72
CA ARG A 171 10.49 -22.27 -0.78
C ARG A 171 9.11 -22.87 -0.49
N LEU A 172 8.04 -22.32 -1.07
CA LEU A 172 6.66 -22.77 -0.83
C LEU A 172 6.38 -24.22 -1.31
N PHE A 173 7.31 -24.82 -2.04
CA PHE A 173 7.31 -26.24 -2.38
C PHE A 173 7.72 -27.17 -1.22
N LYS A 174 8.25 -26.60 -0.14
CA LYS A 174 8.70 -27.32 1.07
C LYS A 174 8.17 -26.72 2.37
N LYS A 175 7.85 -25.42 2.38
CA LYS A 175 7.36 -24.71 3.56
C LYS A 175 5.86 -24.47 3.47
N SER A 176 5.20 -24.51 4.63
CA SER A 176 3.77 -24.24 4.80
C SER A 176 3.44 -22.75 5.03
N SER A 177 4.44 -21.86 5.02
CA SER A 177 4.27 -20.43 5.30
C SER A 177 5.31 -19.56 4.60
N PHE A 178 5.04 -18.25 4.56
CA PHE A 178 5.97 -17.25 4.05
C PHE A 178 7.05 -16.91 5.07
N SER A 179 8.22 -16.51 4.59
CA SER A 179 9.36 -16.14 5.45
C SER A 179 9.17 -14.78 6.12
N SER A 180 8.30 -13.92 5.59
CA SER A 180 7.98 -12.60 6.13
C SER A 180 6.57 -12.14 5.75
N GLU A 181 6.00 -11.20 6.51
CA GLU A 181 4.72 -10.54 6.19
C GLU A 181 4.81 -9.74 4.90
N SER A 182 5.96 -9.10 4.63
CA SER A 182 6.21 -8.38 3.37
C SER A 182 6.15 -9.31 2.15
N ASP A 183 6.67 -10.52 2.25
CA ASP A 183 6.59 -11.50 1.16
C ASP A 183 5.16 -11.99 0.94
N LEU A 184 4.40 -12.19 2.02
CA LEU A 184 2.97 -12.52 1.96
C LEU A 184 2.17 -11.39 1.31
N GLU A 185 2.35 -10.13 1.75
CA GLU A 185 1.70 -8.95 1.17
C GLU A 185 2.01 -8.85 -0.32
N SER A 186 3.29 -8.95 -0.70
CA SER A 186 3.73 -8.88 -2.09
C SER A 186 3.08 -9.97 -2.94
N TYR A 187 2.97 -11.19 -2.41
CA TYR A 187 2.36 -12.32 -3.11
C TYR A 187 0.87 -12.08 -3.34
N ILE A 188 0.14 -11.62 -2.31
CA ILE A 188 -1.27 -11.28 -2.42
C ILE A 188 -1.45 -10.16 -3.45
N MET A 189 -0.69 -9.07 -3.34
CA MET A 189 -0.79 -7.92 -4.24
C MET A 189 -0.54 -8.31 -5.70
N LEU A 190 0.48 -9.13 -5.98
CA LEU A 190 0.74 -9.60 -7.34
C LEU A 190 -0.34 -10.56 -7.86
N SER A 191 -0.95 -11.36 -6.98
CA SER A 191 -2.04 -12.26 -7.34
C SER A 191 -3.32 -11.49 -7.70
N LEU A 192 -3.63 -10.41 -6.97
CA LEU A 192 -4.81 -9.57 -7.20
C LEU A 192 -4.76 -8.80 -8.53
N LYS A 193 -3.60 -8.70 -9.19
CA LYS A 193 -3.45 -8.07 -10.51
C LYS A 193 -4.00 -8.92 -11.65
N ASN A 194 -4.16 -10.22 -11.45
CA ASN A 194 -4.68 -11.13 -12.47
C ASN A 194 -6.04 -11.71 -12.03
N LYS A 195 -7.11 -11.30 -12.72
CA LYS A 195 -8.49 -11.76 -12.43
C LYS A 195 -8.67 -13.27 -12.54
N ASN A 196 -7.81 -13.96 -13.29
CA ASN A 196 -7.86 -15.41 -13.45
C ASN A 196 -7.10 -16.17 -12.34
N ASN A 197 -6.35 -15.46 -11.49
CA ASN A 197 -5.62 -16.07 -10.39
C ASN A 197 -6.60 -16.64 -9.34
N LYS A 198 -6.29 -17.81 -8.77
CA LYS A 198 -7.11 -18.45 -7.74
C LYS A 198 -7.36 -17.51 -6.55
N LEU A 199 -6.32 -16.86 -6.05
CA LEU A 199 -6.43 -15.97 -4.90
C LEU A 199 -7.31 -14.74 -5.19
N PHE A 200 -7.34 -14.25 -6.43
CA PHE A 200 -8.29 -13.20 -6.82
C PHE A 200 -9.74 -13.68 -6.67
N LYS A 201 -10.02 -14.93 -7.03
CA LYS A 201 -11.35 -15.54 -6.88
C LYS A 201 -11.69 -15.75 -5.40
N ASP A 202 -10.76 -16.29 -4.62
CA ASP A 202 -10.92 -16.46 -3.16
C ASP A 202 -11.26 -15.10 -2.49
N PHE A 203 -10.52 -14.03 -2.80
CA PHE A 203 -10.82 -12.69 -2.29
C PHE A 203 -12.18 -12.18 -2.79
N SER A 204 -12.53 -12.42 -4.06
CA SER A 204 -13.83 -12.01 -4.60
C SER A 204 -14.99 -12.68 -3.86
N GLU A 205 -14.89 -13.97 -3.59
CA GLU A 205 -15.90 -14.74 -2.84
C GLU A 205 -16.03 -14.23 -1.39
N ILE A 206 -14.90 -14.03 -0.71
CA ILE A 206 -14.87 -13.49 0.66
C ILE A 206 -15.52 -12.10 0.70
N LEU A 207 -15.16 -11.21 -0.23
CA LEU A 207 -15.68 -9.85 -0.27
C LEU A 207 -17.18 -9.82 -0.60
N ASN A 208 -17.64 -10.68 -1.52
CA ASN A 208 -19.04 -10.78 -1.92
C ASN A 208 -19.99 -11.22 -0.80
N SER A 209 -19.48 -11.70 0.34
CA SER A 209 -20.29 -11.92 1.54
C SER A 209 -20.89 -10.63 2.13
N TYR A 210 -20.37 -9.47 1.71
CA TYR A 210 -20.88 -8.15 2.08
C TYR A 210 -21.61 -7.49 0.89
N PRO A 211 -22.80 -6.90 1.10
CA PRO A 211 -23.56 -6.26 0.03
C PRO A 211 -22.75 -5.23 -0.77
N LYS A 212 -22.84 -5.32 -2.10
CA LYS A 212 -22.20 -4.39 -3.06
C LYS A 212 -20.67 -4.33 -2.94
N ASN A 213 -20.03 -5.40 -2.49
CA ASN A 213 -18.58 -5.46 -2.28
C ASN A 213 -17.87 -6.27 -3.37
N ASN A 214 -17.81 -5.72 -4.58
CA ASN A 214 -17.29 -6.40 -5.76
C ASN A 214 -15.81 -6.03 -6.03
N LEU A 215 -14.90 -7.01 -5.95
CA LEU A 215 -13.46 -6.81 -6.16
C LEU A 215 -13.11 -6.21 -7.53
N PRO A 216 -13.60 -6.75 -8.68
CA PRO A 216 -13.42 -6.15 -10.00
C PRO A 216 -13.74 -4.65 -10.14
N ALA A 217 -14.65 -4.12 -9.32
CA ALA A 217 -15.06 -2.72 -9.31
C ALA A 217 -14.37 -1.90 -8.19
N SER A 218 -13.38 -2.49 -7.52
CA SER A 218 -12.69 -1.87 -6.38
C SER A 218 -11.29 -1.39 -6.76
N THR A 219 -10.80 -0.39 -6.04
CA THR A 219 -9.40 0.02 -6.08
C THR A 219 -8.62 -0.67 -4.98
N VAL A 220 -7.57 -1.39 -5.36
CA VAL A 220 -6.66 -2.08 -4.44
C VAL A 220 -5.43 -1.21 -4.18
N TYR A 221 -5.19 -0.92 -2.91
CA TYR A 221 -4.01 -0.24 -2.40
C TYR A 221 -3.21 -1.18 -1.51
N ASN A 222 -1.91 -0.93 -1.47
CA ASN A 222 -1.06 -1.37 -0.39
C ASN A 222 -0.37 -0.14 0.20
N GLN A 223 0.03 -0.20 1.46
CA GLN A 223 0.61 0.94 2.17
C GLN A 223 -0.33 2.16 2.17
N PHE A 224 -1.63 1.92 2.31
CA PHE A 224 -2.63 2.98 2.38
C PHE A 224 -2.78 3.50 3.80
N ILE A 225 -2.76 4.82 3.96
CA ILE A 225 -2.68 5.49 5.25
C ILE A 225 -3.98 6.20 5.53
N PHE A 226 -4.60 5.88 6.66
CA PHE A 226 -5.78 6.57 7.17
C PHE A 226 -5.37 7.68 8.15
N GLY A 227 -5.50 8.95 7.77
CA GLY A 227 -5.09 10.06 8.63
C GLY A 227 -3.60 9.99 8.97
N ASN A 228 -3.26 9.95 10.26
CA ASN A 228 -1.88 9.85 10.74
C ASN A 228 -1.51 8.42 11.20
N ALA A 229 -2.25 7.41 10.74
CA ALA A 229 -2.00 6.00 11.05
C ALA A 229 -0.74 5.47 10.35
N TYR A 230 -0.08 4.48 10.94
CA TYR A 230 0.85 3.62 10.21
C TYR A 230 0.10 2.93 9.03
N PRO A 231 0.74 2.71 7.87
CA PRO A 231 0.09 2.15 6.68
C PRO A 231 -0.64 0.83 6.95
N SER A 232 -1.72 0.62 6.23
CA SER A 232 -2.41 -0.67 6.12
C SER A 232 -1.71 -1.57 5.12
N ASP A 233 -1.60 -2.86 5.42
CA ASP A 233 -0.99 -3.83 4.52
C ASP A 233 -1.71 -3.84 3.18
N ILE A 234 -3.02 -4.12 3.18
CA ILE A 234 -3.85 -4.10 1.96
C ILE A 234 -5.19 -3.43 2.25
N VAL A 235 -5.60 -2.53 1.35
CA VAL A 235 -6.89 -1.84 1.42
C VAL A 235 -7.60 -1.95 0.08
N ILE A 236 -8.84 -2.43 0.10
CA ILE A 236 -9.67 -2.59 -1.10
C ILE A 236 -10.92 -1.74 -0.94
N ILE A 237 -11.03 -0.68 -1.75
CA ILE A 237 -12.09 0.33 -1.63
C ILE A 237 -12.99 0.31 -2.86
N ASN A 238 -14.30 0.31 -2.63
CA ASN A 238 -15.31 0.68 -3.63
C ASN A 238 -16.29 1.69 -3.02
N ASP A 239 -17.31 2.05 -3.78
CA ASP A 239 -18.29 3.07 -3.40
C ASP A 239 -19.02 2.77 -2.08
N LYS A 240 -19.14 1.49 -1.71
CA LYS A 240 -19.95 1.05 -0.56
C LYS A 240 -19.13 0.40 0.56
N ASN A 241 -17.92 -0.07 0.28
CA ASN A 241 -17.12 -0.84 1.22
C ASN A 241 -15.67 -0.35 1.26
N THR A 242 -15.14 -0.24 2.47
CA THR A 242 -13.71 -0.13 2.75
C THR A 242 -13.28 -1.43 3.40
N ASN A 243 -12.51 -2.24 2.69
CA ASN A 243 -11.99 -3.50 3.20
C ASN A 243 -10.54 -3.31 3.61
N ILE A 244 -10.21 -3.59 4.86
CA ILE A 244 -8.88 -3.42 5.45
C ILE A 244 -8.37 -4.79 5.82
N PHE A 245 -7.22 -5.18 5.28
CA PHE A 245 -6.58 -6.45 5.57
C PHE A 245 -5.30 -6.18 6.35
N GLU A 246 -5.19 -6.80 7.51
CA GLU A 246 -4.00 -6.85 8.34
C GLU A 246 -3.44 -8.27 8.26
N LEU A 247 -2.17 -8.41 7.92
CA LEU A 247 -1.53 -9.69 7.66
C LEU A 247 -0.66 -10.08 8.84
N LYS A 248 -0.74 -11.33 9.27
CA LYS A 248 0.14 -11.91 10.26
C LYS A 248 0.70 -13.21 9.72
N LYS A 249 2.03 -13.30 9.62
CA LYS A 249 2.67 -14.48 9.02
C LYS A 249 2.54 -15.73 9.90
N ASP A 250 2.37 -15.57 11.20
CA ASP A 250 2.35 -16.66 12.17
C ASP A 250 0.92 -16.97 12.64
N HIS A 251 0.79 -18.02 13.45
CA HIS A 251 -0.43 -18.34 14.17
C HIS A 251 -0.77 -17.24 15.19
N LEU A 252 -2.05 -17.13 15.53
CA LEU A 252 -2.47 -16.17 16.53
C LEU A 252 -2.07 -16.64 17.93
N SER A 253 -1.56 -15.71 18.73
CA SER A 253 -1.21 -15.96 20.13
C SER A 253 -1.60 -14.77 21.01
N SER A 254 -1.70 -15.02 22.31
CA SER A 254 -1.99 -13.99 23.32
C SER A 254 -0.99 -12.82 23.28
N LEU A 255 0.26 -13.09 22.90
CA LEU A 255 1.32 -12.08 22.76
C LEU A 255 0.99 -11.03 21.68
N MET A 256 0.17 -11.39 20.68
CA MET A 256 -0.21 -10.49 19.59
C MET A 256 -1.44 -9.63 19.91
N LEU A 257 -2.16 -9.91 21.00
CA LEU A 257 -3.46 -9.31 21.27
C LEU A 257 -3.39 -7.77 21.33
N GLU A 258 -2.42 -7.24 22.07
CA GLU A 258 -2.28 -5.79 22.24
C GLU A 258 -1.89 -5.09 20.94
N MET A 259 -1.08 -5.72 20.10
CA MET A 259 -0.79 -5.22 18.76
C MET A 259 -2.05 -5.20 17.90
N ILE A 260 -2.80 -6.30 17.84
CA ILE A 260 -4.05 -6.39 17.06
C ILE A 260 -5.08 -5.36 17.53
N LYS A 261 -5.21 -5.16 18.85
CA LYS A 261 -6.09 -4.12 19.43
C LYS A 261 -5.68 -2.72 18.98
N ARG A 262 -4.37 -2.42 18.93
CA ARG A 262 -3.89 -1.14 18.40
C ARG A 262 -4.26 -0.98 16.93
N GLU A 263 -4.12 -2.02 16.13
CA GLU A 263 -4.52 -2.00 14.72
C GLU A 263 -6.03 -1.79 14.54
N PHE A 264 -6.86 -2.51 15.29
CA PHE A 264 -8.32 -2.29 15.30
C PHE A 264 -8.67 -0.84 15.62
N LYS A 265 -8.13 -0.28 16.71
CA LYS A 265 -8.39 1.12 17.07
C LYS A 265 -7.94 2.04 15.94
N LYS A 266 -6.69 1.88 15.48
CA LYS A 266 -6.11 2.71 14.42
C LYS A 266 -7.01 2.73 13.19
N TYR A 267 -7.34 1.58 12.63
CA TYR A 267 -8.08 1.53 11.39
C TYR A 267 -9.56 1.87 11.56
N CYS A 268 -10.21 1.44 12.64
CA CYS A 268 -11.62 1.74 12.85
C CYS A 268 -11.87 3.24 13.11
N TYR A 269 -11.04 3.88 13.94
CA TYR A 269 -11.20 5.31 14.25
C TYR A 269 -10.67 6.22 13.13
N TYR A 270 -9.46 5.97 12.61
CA TYR A 270 -8.85 6.89 11.63
C TYR A 270 -9.54 6.82 10.26
N SER A 271 -10.21 5.70 9.93
CA SER A 271 -10.98 5.59 8.69
C SER A 271 -12.34 6.31 8.75
N LEU A 272 -12.88 6.62 9.93
CA LEU A 272 -14.25 7.09 10.10
C LEU A 272 -14.55 8.37 9.31
N TYR A 273 -13.60 9.30 9.28
CA TYR A 273 -13.69 10.56 8.56
C TYR A 273 -12.49 10.79 7.64
N SER A 274 -11.87 9.72 7.17
CA SER A 274 -10.72 9.84 6.28
C SER A 274 -11.16 10.45 4.95
N ARG A 275 -10.69 11.66 4.64
CA ARG A 275 -10.93 12.30 3.33
C ARG A 275 -10.38 11.49 2.17
N ARG A 276 -9.37 10.65 2.42
CA ARG A 276 -8.82 9.73 1.41
C ARG A 276 -9.79 8.62 1.00
N LEU A 277 -10.86 8.42 1.78
CA LEU A 277 -11.99 7.57 1.41
C LEU A 277 -13.08 8.34 0.66
N ALA A 278 -13.09 9.67 0.64
CA ALA A 278 -14.13 10.41 -0.08
C ALA A 278 -14.00 10.14 -1.59
N ILE A 279 -15.12 9.79 -2.24
CA ILE A 279 -15.23 9.80 -3.69
C ILE A 279 -16.14 10.99 -4.03
N GLN A 280 -15.65 11.93 -4.83
CA GLN A 280 -16.43 13.04 -5.39
C GLN A 280 -17.10 13.95 -4.34
N GLU A 281 -16.30 14.53 -3.44
CA GLU A 281 -16.69 15.62 -2.49
C GLU A 281 -17.85 15.33 -1.52
N LYS A 282 -18.53 14.19 -1.64
CA LYS A 282 -19.53 13.71 -0.68
C LYS A 282 -18.85 12.78 0.32
N LEU A 283 -18.71 13.28 1.55
CA LEU A 283 -18.44 12.43 2.71
C LEU A 283 -19.69 11.57 2.97
N GLU A 284 -19.90 10.53 2.16
CA GLU A 284 -20.93 9.53 2.48
C GLU A 284 -20.44 8.70 3.66
N ILE A 285 -20.89 9.08 4.85
CA ILE A 285 -20.70 8.38 6.14
C ILE A 285 -21.18 6.91 6.07
N LYS A 286 -21.99 6.54 5.05
CA LYS A 286 -22.62 5.23 4.89
C LYS A 286 -21.76 4.15 4.23
N ARG A 287 -20.43 4.26 4.19
CA ARG A 287 -19.58 3.14 3.73
C ARG A 287 -19.41 2.12 4.82
N ARG A 288 -19.65 0.85 4.53
CA ARG A 288 -19.32 -0.26 5.44
C ARG A 288 -17.81 -0.40 5.53
N THR A 289 -17.29 -0.65 6.73
CA THR A 289 -15.88 -1.04 6.90
C THR A 289 -15.80 -2.50 7.31
N ASN A 290 -15.05 -3.28 6.53
CA ASN A 290 -14.82 -4.70 6.79
C ASN A 290 -13.35 -4.87 7.14
N PHE A 291 -13.08 -5.31 8.36
CA PHE A 291 -11.73 -5.62 8.81
C PHE A 291 -11.47 -7.11 8.68
N PHE A 292 -10.37 -7.47 8.03
CA PHE A 292 -9.92 -8.84 7.85
C PHE A 292 -8.56 -9.01 8.49
N LEU A 293 -8.46 -9.92 9.46
CA LEU A 293 -7.18 -10.36 10.00
C LEU A 293 -6.78 -11.65 9.30
N VAL A 294 -5.70 -11.62 8.51
CA VAL A 294 -5.21 -12.78 7.75
C VAL A 294 -4.07 -13.44 8.51
N VAL A 295 -4.22 -14.70 8.89
CA VAL A 295 -3.30 -15.42 9.79
C VAL A 295 -2.96 -16.80 9.26
N LEU A 296 -1.85 -17.39 9.70
CA LEU A 296 -1.51 -18.76 9.32
C LEU A 296 -2.52 -19.73 9.94
N LYS A 297 -3.08 -20.63 9.12
CA LYS A 297 -4.06 -21.65 9.52
C LYS A 297 -3.63 -22.36 10.79
N GLN A 298 -4.53 -22.45 11.78
CA GLN A 298 -4.27 -23.08 13.07
C GLN A 298 -5.43 -24.01 13.47
N GLU A 299 -5.15 -25.03 14.29
CA GLU A 299 -6.16 -26.00 14.72
C GLU A 299 -7.03 -25.47 15.87
N ASP A 300 -6.44 -24.71 16.80
CA ASP A 300 -7.17 -24.15 17.95
C ASP A 300 -7.77 -22.77 17.60
N GLN A 301 -9.10 -22.70 17.57
CA GLN A 301 -9.85 -21.48 17.29
C GLN A 301 -10.30 -20.72 18.53
N LYS A 302 -9.95 -21.16 19.75
CA LYS A 302 -10.38 -20.48 21.00
C LYS A 302 -10.04 -18.99 21.00
N PHE A 303 -8.87 -18.64 20.45
CA PHE A 303 -8.40 -17.27 20.44
C PHE A 303 -9.18 -16.37 19.45
N HIS A 304 -9.86 -16.94 18.45
CA HIS A 304 -10.67 -16.17 17.49
C HIS A 304 -11.83 -15.45 18.18
N LYS A 305 -12.45 -16.11 19.17
CA LYS A 305 -13.56 -15.55 19.95
C LYS A 305 -13.08 -14.36 20.80
N THR A 306 -11.89 -14.47 21.40
CA THR A 306 -11.26 -13.38 22.16
C THR A 306 -11.06 -12.15 21.28
N ILE A 307 -10.41 -12.32 20.12
CA ILE A 307 -10.18 -11.20 19.18
C ILE A 307 -11.50 -10.59 18.70
N SER A 308 -12.49 -11.43 18.37
CA SER A 308 -13.81 -10.95 17.92
C SER A 308 -14.55 -10.13 18.98
N ASN A 309 -14.42 -10.52 20.25
CA ASN A 309 -14.97 -9.75 21.37
C ASN A 309 -14.23 -8.42 21.56
N GLU A 310 -12.91 -8.41 21.45
CA GLU A 310 -12.12 -7.16 21.50
C GLU A 310 -12.50 -6.21 20.38
N PHE A 311 -12.69 -6.70 19.15
CA PHE A 311 -13.16 -5.87 18.03
C PHE A 311 -14.52 -5.24 18.34
N LYS A 312 -15.50 -6.02 18.83
CA LYS A 312 -16.83 -5.52 19.21
C LYS A 312 -16.74 -4.45 20.29
N ASN A 313 -15.88 -4.65 21.30
CA ASN A 313 -15.67 -3.67 22.36
C ASN A 313 -15.10 -2.35 21.82
N ILE A 314 -14.13 -2.42 20.89
CA ILE A 314 -13.50 -1.26 20.26
C ILE A 314 -14.49 -0.51 19.35
N THR A 315 -15.33 -1.22 18.59
CA THR A 315 -16.23 -0.59 17.63
C THR A 315 -17.57 -0.15 18.24
N LYS A 316 -17.95 -0.65 19.43
CA LYS A 316 -19.18 -0.26 20.14
C LYS A 316 -19.43 1.26 20.17
N PRO A 317 -18.45 2.14 20.45
CA PRO A 317 -18.68 3.59 20.49
C PRO A 317 -18.92 4.25 19.13
N ILE A 318 -18.60 3.57 18.01
CA ILE A 318 -18.65 4.14 16.65
C ILE A 318 -19.60 3.38 15.71
N ASN A 319 -20.22 2.29 16.16
CA ASN A 319 -21.15 1.49 15.36
C ASN A 319 -22.46 2.22 15.03
N ASN A 320 -22.82 3.25 15.79
CA ASN A 320 -23.92 4.16 15.46
C ASN A 320 -23.58 5.10 14.28
N LEU A 321 -22.30 5.29 13.98
CA LEU A 321 -21.84 6.17 12.90
C LEU A 321 -21.65 5.41 11.59
N ARG A 322 -21.26 4.14 11.67
CA ARG A 322 -20.90 3.31 10.51
C ARG A 322 -21.00 1.83 10.83
N GLU A 323 -21.36 1.02 9.84
CA GLU A 323 -21.29 -0.44 9.94
C GLU A 323 -19.82 -0.89 9.93
N ASN A 324 -19.38 -1.58 10.99
CA ASN A 324 -18.04 -2.16 11.11
C ASN A 324 -18.14 -3.68 11.29
N ASN A 325 -17.55 -4.43 10.36
CA ASN A 325 -17.50 -5.89 10.39
C ASN A 325 -16.08 -6.38 10.61
N PHE A 326 -15.96 -7.58 11.17
CA PHE A 326 -14.69 -8.23 11.41
C PHE A 326 -14.74 -9.69 10.99
N ASN A 327 -13.68 -10.15 10.33
CA ASN A 327 -13.49 -11.55 10.01
C ASN A 327 -12.02 -11.97 10.14
N ILE A 328 -11.79 -13.23 10.47
CA ILE A 328 -10.46 -13.84 10.49
C ILE A 328 -10.38 -14.76 9.27
N LEU A 329 -9.38 -14.52 8.44
CA LEU A 329 -9.07 -15.35 7.29
C LEU A 329 -7.83 -16.17 7.62
N GLU A 330 -7.93 -17.48 7.47
CA GLU A 330 -6.80 -18.36 7.56
C GLU A 330 -6.17 -18.56 6.19
N TYR A 331 -4.85 -18.47 6.15
CA TYR A 331 -4.07 -18.77 4.97
C TYR A 331 -3.24 -20.03 5.18
N TYR A 332 -3.04 -20.78 4.10
CA TYR A 332 -2.16 -21.95 4.08
C TYR A 332 -1.62 -22.16 2.66
N ILE A 333 -0.57 -22.97 2.54
CA ILE A 333 0.01 -23.34 1.26
C ILE A 333 -0.53 -24.70 0.82
N ALA A 334 -1.19 -24.73 -0.34
CA ALA A 334 -1.66 -25.95 -0.99
C ALA A 334 -1.21 -25.94 -2.46
N ASN A 335 -0.64 -27.05 -2.93
CA ASN A 335 -0.09 -27.16 -4.29
C ASN A 335 0.91 -26.03 -4.62
N ASN A 336 1.75 -25.65 -3.66
CA ASN A 336 2.74 -24.56 -3.76
C ASN A 336 2.11 -23.17 -3.98
N GLU A 337 0.82 -23.01 -3.66
CA GLU A 337 0.08 -21.76 -3.78
C GLU A 337 -0.59 -21.36 -2.47
N LEU A 338 -0.66 -20.05 -2.25
CA LEU A 338 -1.45 -19.47 -1.15
C LEU A 338 -2.93 -19.72 -1.42
N THR A 339 -3.63 -20.26 -0.42
CA THR A 339 -5.09 -20.37 -0.39
C THR A 339 -5.62 -19.65 0.85
N LEU A 340 -6.77 -19.01 0.72
CA LEU A 340 -7.49 -18.37 1.83
C LEU A 340 -8.79 -19.10 2.15
N ALA A 341 -9.14 -19.15 3.42
CA ALA A 341 -10.43 -19.63 3.89
C ALA A 341 -10.89 -18.79 5.09
N THR A 342 -12.19 -18.63 5.27
CA THR A 342 -12.76 -18.06 6.49
C THR A 342 -12.56 -19.01 7.66
N ALA A 343 -12.01 -18.50 8.77
CA ALA A 343 -11.70 -19.31 9.95
C ALA A 343 -12.97 -19.86 10.63
N ILE A 344 -14.05 -19.08 10.60
CA ILE A 344 -15.36 -19.45 11.17
C ILE A 344 -16.40 -19.26 10.07
N LYS A 345 -17.15 -20.32 9.75
CA LYS A 345 -18.33 -20.27 8.87
C LYS A 345 -19.54 -19.66 9.60
N ASP A 346 -19.38 -18.51 10.25
CA ASP A 346 -20.49 -17.75 10.82
C ASP A 346 -20.83 -16.58 9.90
N ILE A 347 -21.11 -16.88 8.63
CA ILE A 347 -21.92 -15.97 7.82
C ILE A 347 -23.36 -16.31 8.19
N LYS A 348 -23.85 -15.74 9.31
CA LYS A 348 -25.28 -15.50 9.39
C LYS A 348 -25.58 -14.57 8.21
N ASN A 349 -26.31 -15.09 7.24
CA ASN A 349 -26.93 -14.29 6.18
C ASN A 349 -27.68 -13.14 6.87
N TYR A 350 -27.08 -11.96 6.92
CA TYR A 350 -27.79 -10.76 7.32
C TYR A 350 -28.68 -10.38 6.12
N PRO A 351 -30.01 -10.34 6.30
CA PRO A 351 -30.94 -10.02 5.22
C PRO A 351 -30.74 -8.63 4.64
#